data_AF-I0H8R5-F1
#
_entry.id   AF-I0H8R5-F1
#
_cell.length_a   1.000
_cell.length_b   1.000
_cell.length_c   1.000
_cell.angle_alpha   90.00
_cell.angle_beta   90.00
_cell.angle_gamma   90.00
#
_symmetry.space_group_name_H-M   'P 1'
#
loop_
_entity.id
_entity.type
_entity.pdbx_description
1 polymer ?
#
loop_
_entity_poly.entity_id
_entity_poly.type
_entity_poly.pdbx_seq_one_letter_code
_entity_poly.pdbx_strand_id
1 'polypeptide(L)' 'MTSSDLWDEETAQRYDDVSAEMSSPAVVGPAVDVLARLAGVVLERRVADGNAAPVTSDSESHVSVWRKPR' A
#
# COMPACT_ATOMS: atom_id res chain seq x y z
N MET A 1 -1.16 29.87 5.11
CA MET A 1 -1.07 28.77 4.13
C MET A 1 -0.59 27.54 4.87
N THR A 2 -1.52 26.69 5.25
CA THR A 2 -1.28 25.41 5.88
C THR A 2 -1.30 24.32 4.81
N SER A 3 -0.77 23.13 5.11
CA SER A 3 -0.83 21.99 4.17
C SER A 3 -2.26 21.65 3.74
N SER A 4 -3.24 21.90 4.61
CA SER A 4 -4.66 21.69 4.34
C SER A 4 -5.25 22.70 3.36
N ASP A 5 -4.60 23.86 3.13
CA ASP A 5 -5.01 24.83 2.10
C ASP A 5 -4.54 24.41 0.70
N LEU A 6 -3.56 23.51 0.60
CA LEU A 6 -2.97 23.02 -0.66
C LEU A 6 -3.41 21.60 -1.02
N TRP A 7 -3.87 20.86 -0.02
CA TRP A 7 -4.32 19.48 -0.15
C TRP A 7 -5.67 19.35 0.55
N ASP A 8 -6.70 19.84 -0.13
CA ASP A 8 -8.09 19.68 0.29
C ASP A 8 -8.65 18.32 -0.17
N GLU A 9 -9.88 18.03 0.28
CA GLU A 9 -10.57 16.77 -0.01
C GLU A 9 -10.78 16.56 -1.52
N GLU A 10 -11.12 17.62 -2.26
CA GLU A 10 -11.33 17.53 -3.71
C GLU A 10 -10.04 17.14 -4.42
N THR A 11 -8.92 17.75 -4.02
CA THR A 11 -7.60 17.45 -4.56
C THR A 11 -7.17 16.02 -4.23
N ALA A 12 -7.43 15.58 -2.99
CA ALA A 12 -7.13 14.21 -2.56
C ALA A 12 -7.96 13.17 -3.34
N GLN A 13 -9.27 13.38 -3.45
CA GLN A 13 -10.17 12.53 -4.23
C GLN A 13 -9.72 12.44 -5.69
N ARG A 14 -9.38 13.59 -6.29
CA ARG A 14 -8.88 13.64 -7.67
C ARG A 14 -7.58 12.86 -7.80
N TYR A 15 -6.67 12.96 -6.84
CA TYR A 15 -5.41 12.21 -6.84
C TYR A 15 -5.67 10.70 -6.82
N ASP A 16 -6.57 10.23 -5.96
CA ASP A 16 -6.96 8.82 -5.87
C ASP A 16 -7.58 8.34 -7.19
N ASP A 17 -8.51 9.11 -7.75
CA ASP A 17 -9.18 8.76 -9.01
C ASP A 17 -8.19 8.65 -10.18
N VAL A 18 -7.27 9.61 -10.33
CA VAL A 18 -6.30 9.57 -11.45
C VAL A 18 -5.19 8.53 -11.26
N SER A 19 -4.98 8.06 -10.02
CA SER A 19 -3.90 7.13 -9.68
C SER A 19 -4.37 5.71 -9.35
N ALA A 20 -5.68 5.44 -9.35
CA ALA A 20 -6.27 4.16 -8.95
C ALA A 20 -5.59 2.94 -9.62
N GLU A 21 -5.35 3.00 -10.93
CA GLU A 21 -4.68 1.93 -11.68
C GLU A 21 -3.22 1.72 -11.25
N MET A 22 -2.48 2.80 -11.02
CA MET A 22 -1.08 2.74 -10.57
C MET A 22 -0.96 2.18 -9.15
N SER A 23 -1.97 2.44 -8.32
CA SER A 23 -2.05 1.95 -6.94
C SER A 23 -2.68 0.56 -6.84
N SER A 24 -3.11 -0.05 -7.96
CA SER A 24 -3.74 -1.36 -7.95
C SER A 24 -2.81 -2.44 -7.40
N PRO A 25 -3.33 -3.47 -6.71
CA PRO A 25 -2.52 -4.57 -6.20
C PRO A 25 -1.71 -5.29 -7.27
N ALA A 26 -2.23 -5.36 -8.50
CA ALA A 26 -1.58 -5.99 -9.64
C ALA A 26 -0.33 -5.21 -10.12
N VAL A 27 -0.30 -3.89 -9.93
CA VAL A 27 0.85 -3.04 -10.30
C VAL A 27 1.86 -2.96 -9.16
N VAL A 28 1.42 -2.69 -7.93
CA VAL A 28 2.30 -2.47 -6.77
C VAL A 28 2.89 -3.79 -6.24
N GLY A 29 2.12 -4.87 -6.25
CA GLY A 29 2.52 -6.17 -5.70
C GLY A 29 3.86 -6.69 -6.26
N PRO A 30 4.01 -6.81 -7.60
CA PRO A 30 5.26 -7.27 -8.20
C PRO A 30 6.47 -6.38 -7.88
N ALA A 31 6.28 -5.06 -7.80
CA ALA A 31 7.35 -4.13 -7.43
C ALA A 31 7.81 -4.35 -5.99
N VAL A 32 6.86 -4.53 -5.06
CA VAL A 32 7.16 -4.85 -3.65
C VAL A 32 7.91 -6.18 -3.53
N ASP A 33 7.53 -7.21 -4.28
CA ASP A 33 8.20 -8.51 -4.25
C ASP A 33 9.67 -8.41 -4.71
N VAL A 34 9.95 -7.60 -5.74
CA VAL A 34 11.32 -7.32 -6.18
C VAL A 34 12.10 -6.59 -5.08
N LEU A 35 11.53 -5.55 -4.48
CA LEU A 35 12.17 -4.79 -3.41
C LEU A 35 12.43 -5.66 -2.18
N ALA A 36 11.49 -6.53 -1.79
CA ALA A 36 11.63 -7.45 -0.66
C ALA A 36 12.77 -8.44 -0.90
N ARG A 37 12.88 -8.98 -2.11
CA ARG A 37 14.00 -9.86 -2.51
C ARG A 37 15.34 -9.12 -2.43
N LEU A 38 15.42 -7.91 -2.98
CA LEU A 38 16.64 -7.10 -2.96
C LEU A 38 17.05 -6.69 -1.54
N ALA A 39 16.08 -6.39 -0.68
CA ALA A 39 16.31 -6.05 0.71
C ALA A 39 16.67 -7.25 1.59
N GLY A 40 16.53 -8.48 1.09
CA GLY A 40 16.80 -9.71 1.82
C GLY A 40 15.90 -9.87 3.05
N VAL A 41 14.63 -9.48 2.94
CA VAL A 41 13.65 -9.58 4.03
C VAL A 41 12.65 -10.70 3.79
N VAL A 42 12.01 -11.17 4.86
CA VAL A 42 10.95 -12.18 4.81
C VAL A 42 9.64 -11.58 5.30
N LEU A 43 8.52 -11.98 4.68
CA LEU A 43 7.19 -11.55 5.08
C LEU A 43 6.89 -12.13 6.47
N GLU A 44 6.58 -11.27 7.43
CA GLU A 44 6.16 -11.66 8.76
C GLU A 44 4.64 -11.70 8.86
N ARG A 45 3.96 -10.67 8.32
CA ARG A 45 2.51 -10.51 8.42
C ARG A 45 1.96 -9.73 7.24
N ARG A 46 0.73 -10.05 6.85
CA ARG A 46 -0.06 -9.30 5.86
C ARG A 46 -1.50 -9.16 6.36
N VAL A 47 -2.04 -7.94 6.32
CA VAL A 47 -3.39 -7.58 6.77
C VAL A 47 -4.04 -6.67 5.74
N ALA A 48 -5.37 -6.58 5.71
CA ALA A 48 -6.11 -5.74 4.77
C ALA A 48 -5.94 -4.24 5.07
N ASP A 49 -5.82 -3.87 6.35
CA ASP A 49 -5.83 -2.47 6.78
C ASP A 49 -5.05 -2.23 8.09
N GLY A 50 -5.10 -0.97 8.57
CA GLY A 50 -4.49 -0.56 9.84
C GLY A 50 -5.12 -1.16 11.08
N ASN A 51 -6.31 -1.77 10.98
CA ASN A 51 -6.98 -2.49 12.07
C ASN A 51 -6.60 -3.97 12.11
N ALA A 52 -5.67 -4.39 11.23
CA ALA A 52 -5.21 -5.76 11.11
C ALA A 52 -6.29 -6.77 10.66
N ALA A 53 -7.30 -6.32 9.89
CA ALA A 53 -8.27 -7.23 9.28
C ALA A 53 -7.59 -8.27 8.37
N PRO A 54 -8.12 -9.50 8.24
CA PRO A 54 -7.57 -10.50 7.35
C PRO A 54 -7.72 -10.06 5.88
N VAL A 55 -6.73 -10.37 5.04
CA VAL A 55 -6.84 -10.14 3.58
C VAL A 55 -7.80 -11.16 2.97
N THR A 56 -8.71 -10.68 2.14
CA THR A 56 -9.67 -11.45 1.34
C THR A 56 -9.55 -11.09 -0.15
N SER A 57 -10.29 -11.80 -1.02
CA SER A 57 -10.39 -11.44 -2.44
C SER A 57 -10.99 -10.05 -2.67
N ASP A 58 -11.82 -9.59 -1.73
CA ASP A 58 -12.50 -8.29 -1.80
C ASP A 58 -11.65 -7.16 -1.18
N SER A 59 -10.45 -7.47 -0.70
CA SER A 59 -9.55 -6.46 -0.14
C SER A 59 -8.87 -5.68 -1.27
N GLU A 60 -9.23 -4.41 -1.41
CA GLU A 60 -8.63 -3.51 -2.40
C GLU A 60 -7.20 -3.07 -2.03
N SER A 61 -6.78 -3.33 -0.79
CA SER A 61 -5.47 -2.94 -0.26
C SER A 61 -4.96 -3.96 0.76
N HIS A 62 -3.67 -3.86 1.08
CA HIS A 62 -3.07 -4.61 2.18
C HIS A 62 -1.89 -3.85 2.77
N VAL A 63 -1.58 -4.14 4.03
CA VAL A 63 -0.37 -3.72 4.73
C VAL A 63 0.49 -4.96 5.00
N SER A 64 1.76 -4.90 4.61
CA SER A 64 2.73 -5.98 4.81
C SER A 64 3.83 -5.56 5.78
N VAL A 65 4.14 -6.42 6.75
CA VAL A 65 5.25 -6.26 7.70
C VAL A 65 6.35 -7.26 7.35
N TRP A 66 7.57 -6.75 7.23
CA TRP A 66 8.75 -7.52 6.81
C TRP A 66 9.83 -7.48 7.88
N ARG A 67 10.59 -8.57 8.00
CA ARG A 67 11.73 -8.64 8.93
C ARG A 67 12.99 -9.14 8.20
N LYS A 68 14.15 -8.68 8.64
CA LYS A 68 15.41 -9.30 8.21
C LYS A 68 15.56 -10.67 8.88
N PRO A 69 16.07 -11.69 8.16
CA PRO A 69 16.53 -12.93 8.77
C PRO A 69 17.58 -12.62 9.84
N ARG A 70 17.55 -13.37 10.95
CA ARG A 70 18.60 -13.30 11.97
C ARG A 70 19.84 -14.04 11.51
#